data_AF-A0A369UUG1-F1
#
_entry.id   AF-A0A369UUG1-F1
#
_cell.length_a   1.000
_cell.length_b   1.000
_cell.length_c   1.000
_cell.angle_alpha   90.00
_cell.angle_beta   90.00
_cell.angle_gamma   90.00
#
_symmetry.space_group_name_H-M   'P 1'
#
loop_
_entity.id
_entity.type
_entity.pdbx_description
1 polymer ?
#
loop_
_entity_poly.entity_id
_entity_poly.type
_entity_poly.pdbx_seq_one_letter_code
_entity_poly.pdbx_strand_id
1 'polypeptide(L)'
;MQRSGLLISLYLLMALLAGSRLALAEPAQIARITLGHSTVPLNGPWRFHVGDDARWSSPDFDDSSWETVDLTPAPGAHDGDVGLPGYVSGWSRRGHAQYTGYAWYRIKVIVDSDTDAPLALAGPTLVDSTYQLYVDGKMLGGPAVFSGTAPTVFGVRPSVFPLPSPSSAGAQTYLIALRVWMDPTDAGEDNGGIHVAPTVGDADGIDLLHQVQWLQTFKGYVVDAIEPIAFVLLALMVFALIACRTHDAYRWLAAALLLLALLRVNQVLFYWTDFLSLRSYDIATTVILKPLNLAAWTLAWRDWFRLSKYPWLRQVIGVLTVVYVVFAMIGRPWFAPEATHGLKLVADIVVQGVRLSYAALYLWIMGLGVIRLAKPSAYLAVLSALLVGIGLFATELNALGIPGIWFPYGTGVARGQYAYAVFIPLLFLLILMRSVSYARRK
;
A
#
# COMPACT_ATOMS: atom_id res chain seq x y z
N MET A 1 20.11 34.82 51.27
CA MET A 1 19.63 33.66 50.48
C MET A 1 19.84 33.80 48.96
N GLN A 2 20.69 34.71 48.45
CA GLN A 2 20.93 34.86 47.00
C GLN A 2 22.25 34.24 46.48
N ARG A 3 23.21 33.91 47.35
CA ARG A 3 24.51 33.34 46.92
C ARG A 3 24.48 31.84 46.62
N SER A 4 23.50 31.11 47.18
CA SER A 4 23.40 29.65 47.03
C SER A 4 22.82 29.21 45.68
N GLY A 5 21.95 30.02 45.07
CA GLY A 5 21.34 29.71 43.77
C GLY A 5 22.32 29.84 42.60
N LEU A 6 23.30 30.74 42.71
CA LEU A 6 24.28 30.99 41.65
C LEU A 6 25.32 29.87 41.55
N LEU A 7 25.68 29.25 42.68
CA LEU A 7 26.53 28.07 42.73
C LEU A 7 25.85 26.85 42.12
N ILE A 8 24.57 26.61 42.44
CA ILE A 8 23.78 25.50 41.88
C ILE A 8 23.63 25.65 40.36
N SER A 9 23.40 26.87 39.87
CA SER A 9 23.34 27.15 38.43
C SER A 9 24.68 26.94 37.72
N LEU A 10 25.81 27.21 38.39
CA LEU A 10 27.14 26.96 37.84
C LEU A 10 27.48 25.47 37.77
N TYR A 11 27.06 24.69 38.77
CA TYR A 11 27.23 23.22 38.77
C TYR A 11 26.35 22.54 37.72
N LEU A 12 25.12 23.03 37.50
CA LEU A 12 24.24 22.56 36.41
C LEU A 12 24.81 22.90 35.03
N LEU A 13 25.39 24.09 34.85
CA LEU A 13 26.02 24.47 33.58
C LEU A 13 27.28 23.63 33.29
N MET A 14 28.10 23.35 34.32
CA MET A 14 29.26 22.45 34.20
C MET A 14 28.87 20.99 33.95
N ALA A 15 27.76 20.52 34.51
CA ALA A 15 27.22 19.18 34.23
C ALA A 15 26.65 19.08 32.80
N LEU A 16 26.05 20.15 32.28
CA LEU A 16 25.59 20.24 30.88
C LEU A 16 26.76 20.32 29.89
N LEU A 17 27.86 21.00 30.24
CA LEU A 17 29.07 21.07 29.42
C LEU A 17 29.91 19.78 29.47
N ALA A 18 29.85 19.01 30.56
CA ALA A 18 30.47 17.69 30.67
C ALA A 18 29.66 16.58 29.97
N GLY A 19 28.35 16.80 29.74
CA GLY A 19 27.46 15.88 29.02
C GLY A 19 27.48 16.06 27.50
N SER A 20 27.94 17.21 27.00
CA SER A 20 28.17 17.44 25.57
C SER A 20 29.51 16.82 25.15
N ARG A 21 29.54 15.49 24.98
CA ARG A 21 30.48 14.91 24.03
C ARG A 21 30.07 15.44 22.66
N LEU A 22 30.90 16.32 22.09
CA LEU A 22 30.95 16.48 20.64
C LEU A 22 31.07 15.07 20.07
N ALA A 23 29.98 14.57 19.48
CA ALA A 23 30.02 13.41 18.63
C ALA A 23 30.93 13.81 17.47
N LEU A 24 32.22 13.50 17.60
CA LEU A 24 33.13 13.53 16.48
C LEU A 24 32.49 12.58 15.46
N ALA A 25 32.04 13.11 14.33
CA ALA A 25 31.54 12.29 13.24
C ALA A 25 32.64 11.29 12.90
N GLU A 26 32.43 10.03 13.26
CA GLU A 26 33.33 8.96 12.91
C GLU A 26 33.34 8.90 11.37
N PRO A 27 34.52 8.93 10.72
CA PRO A 27 34.57 8.88 9.27
C PRO A 27 33.83 7.62 8.82
N ALA A 28 32.82 7.80 7.96
CA ALA A 28 31.99 6.70 7.47
C ALA A 28 32.91 5.59 6.94
N GLN A 29 32.84 4.42 7.59
CA GLN A 29 33.59 3.26 7.18
C GLN A 29 33.03 2.84 5.82
N ILE A 30 33.86 2.94 4.77
CA ILE A 30 33.45 2.52 3.42
C ILE A 30 33.14 1.03 3.50
N ALA A 31 31.89 0.67 3.19
CA ALA A 31 31.47 -0.73 3.19
C ALA A 31 32.31 -1.49 2.16
N ARG A 32 33.18 -2.38 2.63
CA ARG A 32 33.89 -3.36 1.80
C ARG A 32 33.02 -4.60 1.69
N ILE A 33 32.68 -4.94 0.46
CA ILE A 33 31.84 -6.09 0.14
C ILE A 33 32.74 -7.17 -0.46
N THR A 34 32.84 -8.32 0.20
CA THR A 34 33.46 -9.53 -0.34
C THR A 34 32.37 -10.47 -0.80
N LEU A 35 32.32 -10.77 -2.10
CA LEU A 35 31.29 -11.61 -2.71
C LEU A 35 31.55 -13.10 -2.42
N GLY A 36 31.44 -13.52 -1.16
CA GLY A 36 31.37 -14.95 -0.78
C GLY A 36 29.98 -15.58 -0.93
N HIS A 37 28.96 -14.74 -1.21
CA HIS A 37 27.52 -15.07 -1.21
C HIS A 37 26.76 -14.61 -2.47
N SER A 38 27.47 -14.26 -3.55
CA SER A 38 26.96 -13.72 -4.84
C SER A 38 26.12 -12.43 -4.77
N THR A 39 25.50 -12.09 -3.63
CA THR A 39 24.73 -10.86 -3.41
C THR A 39 24.89 -10.35 -1.98
N VAL A 40 24.84 -9.03 -1.78
CA VAL A 40 24.96 -8.36 -0.47
C VAL A 40 24.01 -7.17 -0.40
N PRO A 41 23.10 -7.12 0.60
CA PRO A 41 22.20 -5.98 0.78
C PRO A 41 22.98 -4.76 1.26
N LEU A 42 22.67 -3.61 0.68
CA LEU A 42 23.29 -2.33 1.02
C LEU A 42 22.58 -1.72 2.22
N ASN A 43 22.78 -2.29 3.40
CA ASN A 43 22.09 -1.83 4.61
C ASN A 43 22.60 -0.46 5.09
N GLY A 44 23.88 -0.16 4.92
CA GLY A 44 24.42 1.13 5.32
C GLY A 44 25.93 1.12 5.57
N PRO A 45 26.48 2.23 6.07
CA PRO A 45 25.77 3.47 6.40
C PRO A 45 25.39 4.27 5.15
N TRP A 46 24.11 4.66 5.02
CA TRP A 46 23.64 5.61 4.01
C TRP A 46 23.76 7.04 4.52
N ARG A 47 24.09 7.97 3.63
CA ARG A 47 23.93 9.42 3.85
C ARG A 47 22.55 9.84 3.39
N PHE A 48 21.81 10.54 4.25
CA PHE A 48 20.42 10.93 4.02
C PHE A 48 20.23 12.45 4.15
N HIS A 49 19.44 13.02 3.24
CA HIS A 49 19.09 14.44 3.28
C HIS A 49 17.71 14.70 2.65
N VAL A 50 16.91 15.53 3.31
CA VAL A 50 15.61 15.99 2.78
C VAL A 50 15.79 17.14 1.79
N GLY A 51 14.90 17.25 0.81
CA GLY A 51 14.95 18.26 -0.24
C GLY A 51 15.43 17.67 -1.57
N ASP A 52 15.72 18.55 -2.52
CA ASP A 52 16.01 18.14 -3.89
C ASP A 52 17.06 19.03 -4.56
N ASP A 53 18.20 18.43 -4.90
CA ASP A 53 19.22 19.08 -5.71
C ASP A 53 19.88 18.04 -6.63
N ALA A 54 19.83 18.29 -7.94
CA ALA A 54 20.40 17.38 -8.93
C ALA A 54 21.92 17.17 -8.77
N ARG A 55 22.64 18.10 -8.11
CA ARG A 55 24.07 17.96 -7.81
C ARG A 55 24.36 16.81 -6.85
N TRP A 56 23.37 16.38 -6.07
CA TRP A 56 23.50 15.30 -5.09
C TRP A 56 23.57 13.90 -5.72
N SER A 57 23.52 13.76 -7.05
CA SER A 57 23.89 12.50 -7.72
C SER A 57 25.40 12.37 -7.96
N SER A 58 26.16 13.48 -7.91
CA SER A 58 27.56 13.53 -8.32
C SER A 58 28.50 12.76 -7.37
N PRO A 59 29.49 12.00 -7.88
CA PRO A 59 30.53 11.35 -7.08
C PRO A 59 31.40 12.33 -6.27
N ASP A 60 31.52 13.58 -6.74
CA ASP A 60 32.38 14.60 -6.14
C ASP A 60 31.67 15.45 -5.07
N PHE A 61 30.38 15.24 -4.86
CA PHE A 61 29.62 15.97 -3.84
C PHE A 61 30.00 15.51 -2.42
N ASP A 62 30.28 16.46 -1.53
CA ASP A 62 30.57 16.21 -0.12
C ASP A 62 29.27 16.08 0.69
N ASP A 63 28.95 14.83 1.06
CA ASP A 63 27.80 14.45 1.88
C ASP A 63 28.18 14.19 3.36
N SER A 64 29.37 14.61 3.80
CA SER A 64 29.86 14.37 5.17
C SER A 64 28.97 14.97 6.27
N SER A 65 28.26 16.06 5.95
CA SER A 65 27.32 16.74 6.84
C SER A 65 25.93 16.10 6.90
N TRP A 66 25.64 15.12 6.05
CA TRP A 66 24.33 14.48 5.96
C TRP A 66 24.09 13.49 7.10
N GLU A 67 22.81 13.31 7.43
CA GLU A 67 22.36 12.30 8.40
C GLU A 67 22.84 10.91 7.98
N THR A 68 23.15 10.05 8.94
CA THR A 68 23.47 8.65 8.68
C THR A 68 22.25 7.77 8.94
N VAL A 69 21.86 6.98 7.95
CA VAL A 69 20.75 6.01 8.02
C VAL A 69 21.27 4.59 7.88
N ASP A 70 20.81 3.72 8.78
CA ASP A 70 20.95 2.27 8.69
C ASP A 70 19.61 1.66 8.29
N LEU A 71 19.65 0.86 7.22
CA LEU A 71 18.56 0.08 6.65
C LEU A 71 18.66 -1.41 7.03
N THR A 72 19.46 -1.76 8.04
CA THR A 72 19.50 -3.12 8.60
C THR A 72 18.14 -3.46 9.24
N PRO A 73 17.42 -4.47 8.73
CA PRO A 73 16.13 -4.86 9.27
C PRO A 73 16.29 -5.63 10.59
N ALA A 74 15.30 -5.49 11.46
CA ALA A 74 15.19 -6.39 12.61
C ALA A 74 14.93 -7.84 12.12
N PRO A 75 15.41 -8.88 12.85
CA PRO A 75 15.15 -10.26 12.47
C PRO A 75 13.65 -10.54 12.31
N GLY A 76 13.26 -11.09 11.16
CA GLY A 76 11.87 -11.39 10.84
C GLY A 76 11.00 -10.18 10.45
N ALA A 77 11.59 -8.98 10.32
CA ALA A 77 10.85 -7.80 9.86
C ALA A 77 10.38 -7.98 8.41
N HIS A 78 9.11 -7.65 8.19
CA HIS A 78 8.46 -7.68 6.89
C HIS A 78 7.47 -6.51 6.77
N ASP A 79 7.07 -6.17 5.54
CA ASP A 79 6.08 -5.14 5.31
C ASP A 79 4.67 -5.54 5.81
N GLY A 80 3.78 -4.55 5.88
CA GLY A 80 2.40 -4.75 6.32
C GLY A 80 1.45 -5.30 5.26
N ASP A 81 1.88 -5.49 4.01
CA ASP A 81 1.00 -5.86 2.89
C ASP A 81 1.20 -7.32 2.44
N VAL A 82 2.27 -7.61 1.69
CA VAL A 82 2.44 -8.93 1.03
C VAL A 82 3.45 -9.84 1.74
N GLY A 83 4.18 -9.32 2.74
CA GLY A 83 5.22 -10.03 3.47
C GLY A 83 6.60 -9.93 2.81
N LEU A 84 6.92 -8.80 2.17
CA LEU A 84 8.27 -8.48 1.72
C LEU A 84 9.21 -8.45 2.93
N PRO A 85 10.25 -9.30 2.97
CA PRO A 85 11.21 -9.31 4.08
C PRO A 85 12.13 -8.10 4.01
N GLY A 86 12.78 -7.82 5.14
CA GLY A 86 13.82 -6.79 5.21
C GLY A 86 13.27 -5.38 5.40
N TYR A 87 12.06 -5.27 5.97
CA TYR A 87 11.42 -4.00 6.23
C TYR A 87 12.12 -3.20 7.34
N VAL A 88 12.31 -1.90 7.10
CA VAL A 88 12.70 -0.90 8.09
C VAL A 88 11.72 0.27 8.10
N SER A 89 11.65 0.99 9.21
CA SER A 89 10.80 2.18 9.34
C SER A 89 11.26 3.33 8.44
N GLY A 90 10.28 4.09 7.96
CA GLY A 90 10.50 5.25 7.09
C GLY A 90 11.05 6.48 7.82
N TRP A 91 11.36 7.54 7.08
CA TRP A 91 11.93 8.78 7.62
C TRP A 91 11.02 9.49 8.63
N SER A 92 9.70 9.25 8.58
CA SER A 92 8.75 9.84 9.53
C SER A 92 9.03 9.41 10.98
N ARG A 93 9.57 8.19 11.16
CA ARG A 93 10.01 7.67 12.47
C ARG A 93 11.47 8.00 12.78
N ARG A 94 12.16 8.69 11.88
CA ARG A 94 13.58 9.09 11.98
C ARG A 94 13.73 10.61 12.07
N GLY A 95 12.77 11.28 12.70
CA GLY A 95 12.84 12.73 12.97
C GLY A 95 12.24 13.63 11.88
N HIS A 96 11.75 13.07 10.77
CA HIS A 96 11.15 13.83 9.64
C HIS A 96 9.64 13.59 9.54
N ALA A 97 8.94 13.63 10.68
CA ALA A 97 7.50 13.41 10.73
C ALA A 97 6.74 14.45 9.88
N GLN A 98 5.71 13.99 9.16
CA GLN A 98 4.91 14.80 8.21
C GLN A 98 5.68 15.34 7.00
N TYR A 99 6.97 15.02 6.85
CA TYR A 99 7.72 15.42 5.67
C TYR A 99 7.30 14.59 4.46
N THR A 100 6.89 15.28 3.40
CA THR A 100 6.57 14.71 2.08
C THR A 100 7.35 15.46 1.02
N GLY A 101 7.57 14.83 -0.13
CA GLY A 101 8.34 15.40 -1.23
C GLY A 101 9.65 14.66 -1.44
N TYR A 102 10.69 15.39 -1.84
CA TYR A 102 11.96 14.79 -2.22
C TYR A 102 12.88 14.52 -1.03
N ALA A 103 13.60 13.41 -1.07
CA ALA A 103 14.75 13.16 -0.22
C ALA A 103 15.79 12.34 -0.99
N TRP A 104 17.03 12.35 -0.51
CA TRP A 104 18.14 11.69 -1.15
C TRP A 104 18.87 10.75 -0.20
N TYR A 105 19.26 9.60 -0.72
CA TYR A 105 20.10 8.59 -0.06
C TYR A 105 21.36 8.40 -0.89
N ARG A 106 22.55 8.43 -0.27
CA ARG A 106 23.84 8.20 -0.93
C ARG A 106 24.66 7.15 -0.16
N ILE A 107 25.32 6.26 -0.89
CA ILE A 107 26.27 5.31 -0.31
C ILE A 107 27.45 5.10 -1.26
N LYS A 108 28.66 5.07 -0.71
CA LYS A 108 29.88 4.70 -1.43
C LYS A 108 30.28 3.30 -1.02
N VAL A 109 30.35 2.38 -1.98
CA VAL A 109 30.68 0.97 -1.75
C VAL A 109 31.92 0.59 -2.51
N ILE A 110 32.76 -0.25 -1.89
CA ILE A 110 33.87 -0.91 -2.58
C ILE A 110 33.47 -2.38 -2.74
N VAL A 111 33.33 -2.80 -3.98
CA VAL A 111 32.98 -4.18 -4.35
C VAL A 111 34.24 -4.87 -4.83
N ASP A 112 34.67 -5.89 -4.09
CA ASP A 112 35.75 -6.77 -4.51
C ASP A 112 35.12 -8.02 -5.15
N SER A 113 35.35 -8.18 -6.45
CA SER A 113 34.90 -9.35 -7.20
C SER A 113 36.10 -10.21 -7.56
N ASP A 114 36.15 -11.41 -6.99
CA ASP A 114 37.15 -12.44 -7.33
C ASP A 114 36.93 -13.03 -8.74
N THR A 115 35.84 -12.63 -9.42
CA THR A 115 35.47 -13.10 -10.75
C THR A 115 35.32 -11.93 -11.74
N ASP A 116 35.61 -12.16 -13.01
CA ASP A 116 35.29 -11.22 -14.11
C ASP A 116 33.77 -11.16 -14.40
N ALA A 117 32.93 -11.61 -13.46
CA ALA A 117 31.48 -11.62 -13.64
C ALA A 117 30.93 -10.19 -13.70
N PRO A 118 29.94 -9.93 -14.57
CA PRO A 118 29.27 -8.64 -14.60
C PRO A 118 28.52 -8.39 -13.29
N LEU A 119 28.62 -7.18 -12.76
CA LEU A 119 27.90 -6.76 -11.54
C LEU A 119 26.54 -6.15 -11.88
N ALA A 120 25.59 -6.36 -10.98
CA ALA A 120 24.26 -5.76 -11.06
C ALA A 120 23.78 -5.31 -9.68
N LEU A 121 22.75 -4.46 -9.70
CA LEU A 121 22.06 -3.98 -8.51
C LEU A 121 20.57 -4.29 -8.63
N ALA A 122 20.04 -5.02 -7.66
CA ALA A 122 18.60 -5.08 -7.43
C ALA A 122 18.18 -3.79 -6.72
N GLY A 123 17.24 -3.05 -7.31
CA GLY A 123 16.65 -1.88 -6.69
C GLY A 123 15.91 -2.22 -5.39
N PRO A 124 15.64 -1.23 -4.53
CA PRO A 124 14.80 -1.47 -3.36
C PRO A 124 13.42 -1.95 -3.81
N THR A 125 12.94 -3.04 -3.20
CA THR A 125 11.61 -3.62 -3.53
C THR A 125 10.46 -2.87 -2.87
N LEU A 126 10.76 -2.04 -1.86
CA LEU A 126 9.78 -1.19 -1.20
C LEU A 126 10.40 0.17 -0.87
N VAL A 127 9.84 1.20 -1.51
CA VAL A 127 10.07 2.61 -1.26
C VAL A 127 8.70 3.27 -1.28
N ASP A 128 8.43 4.16 -0.32
CA ASP A 128 7.16 4.88 -0.36
C ASP A 128 7.08 5.80 -1.56
N SER A 129 5.95 5.71 -2.27
CA SER A 129 5.71 6.28 -3.59
C SER A 129 6.72 5.85 -4.67
N THR A 130 7.94 6.41 -4.74
CA THR A 130 8.88 6.10 -5.84
C THR A 130 10.33 6.57 -5.64
N TYR A 131 11.23 6.16 -6.54
CA TYR A 131 12.63 6.60 -6.58
C TYR A 131 13.21 6.74 -8.00
N GLN A 132 14.35 7.43 -8.11
CA GLN A 132 15.30 7.34 -9.22
C GLN A 132 16.66 6.89 -8.69
N LEU A 133 17.28 5.97 -9.41
CA LEU A 133 18.61 5.45 -9.11
C LEU A 133 19.66 6.12 -9.99
N TYR A 134 20.75 6.53 -9.36
CA TYR A 134 21.95 7.04 -9.99
C TYR A 134 23.16 6.22 -9.54
N VAL A 135 24.07 5.95 -10.46
CA VAL A 135 25.38 5.36 -10.19
C VAL A 135 26.44 6.26 -10.79
N ASP A 136 27.38 6.73 -9.96
CA ASP A 136 28.46 7.65 -10.34
C ASP A 136 27.95 8.87 -11.12
N GLY A 137 26.83 9.46 -10.66
CA GLY A 137 26.17 10.61 -11.30
C GLY A 137 25.30 10.28 -12.52
N LYS A 138 25.36 9.06 -13.07
CA LYS A 138 24.54 8.64 -14.22
C LYS A 138 23.22 8.02 -13.76
N MET A 139 22.11 8.52 -14.29
CA MET A 139 20.76 7.97 -14.04
C MET A 139 20.63 6.59 -14.71
N LEU A 140 20.29 5.57 -13.93
CA LEU A 140 20.07 4.20 -14.42
C LEU A 140 18.59 3.87 -14.60
N GLY A 141 17.69 4.47 -13.81
CA GLY A 141 16.25 4.29 -13.97
C GLY A 141 15.49 4.44 -12.65
N GLY A 142 14.24 3.99 -12.64
CA GLY A 142 13.36 4.01 -11.47
C GLY A 142 11.90 3.80 -11.90
N PRO A 143 10.99 3.48 -10.95
CA PRO A 143 9.61 3.14 -11.29
C PRO A 143 8.73 4.34 -11.68
N ALA A 144 9.19 5.60 -11.56
CA ALA A 144 8.38 6.78 -11.89
C ALA A 144 8.88 7.60 -13.08
N VAL A 145 7.95 8.40 -13.61
CA VAL A 145 8.23 9.42 -14.64
C VAL A 145 8.35 10.78 -13.97
N PHE A 146 9.56 11.31 -13.92
CA PHE A 146 9.88 12.59 -13.28
C PHE A 146 9.72 13.75 -14.29
N SER A 147 8.49 13.98 -14.74
CA SER A 147 8.12 15.10 -15.60
C SER A 147 7.22 16.09 -14.86
N GLY A 148 7.39 17.39 -15.11
CA GLY A 148 6.58 18.44 -14.49
C GLY A 148 6.99 18.78 -13.05
N THR A 149 6.07 19.38 -12.29
CA THR A 149 6.31 19.86 -10.90
C THR A 149 6.29 18.74 -9.85
N ALA A 150 5.60 17.63 -10.13
CA ALA A 150 5.55 16.44 -9.28
C ALA A 150 5.59 15.19 -10.18
N PRO A 151 6.31 14.13 -9.79
CA PRO A 151 6.48 12.94 -10.63
C PRO A 151 5.17 12.14 -10.74
N THR A 152 5.02 11.44 -11.87
CA THR A 152 3.98 10.42 -12.01
C THR A 152 4.46 9.15 -11.36
N VAL A 153 3.85 8.81 -10.23
CA VAL A 153 4.21 7.66 -9.39
C VAL A 153 3.51 6.39 -9.88
N PHE A 154 4.26 5.28 -9.94
CA PHE A 154 3.76 3.92 -10.17
C PHE A 154 4.24 3.01 -9.03
N GLY A 155 3.62 1.84 -8.87
CA GLY A 155 4.00 0.88 -7.85
C GLY A 155 5.47 0.45 -7.98
N VAL A 156 6.21 0.52 -6.87
CA VAL A 156 7.59 0.02 -6.79
C VAL A 156 7.58 -1.49 -6.94
N ARG A 157 8.43 -2.00 -7.84
CA ARG A 157 8.51 -3.41 -8.20
C ARG A 157 9.97 -3.88 -8.25
N PRO A 158 10.22 -5.19 -8.10
CA PRO A 158 11.56 -5.75 -8.24
C PRO A 158 12.15 -5.39 -9.60
N SER A 159 13.32 -4.75 -9.58
CA SER A 159 14.02 -4.22 -10.75
C SER A 159 15.51 -4.49 -10.66
N VAL A 160 16.15 -4.68 -11.80
CA VAL A 160 17.58 -4.97 -11.93
C VAL A 160 18.22 -3.87 -12.76
N PHE A 161 19.36 -3.38 -12.27
CA PHE A 161 20.15 -2.34 -12.90
C PHE A 161 21.58 -2.87 -13.12
N PRO A 162 22.02 -3.09 -14.37
CA PRO A 162 23.41 -3.44 -14.65
C PRO A 162 24.34 -2.33 -14.17
N LEU A 163 25.38 -2.69 -13.44
CA LEU A 163 26.41 -1.73 -13.04
C LEU A 163 27.43 -1.57 -14.17
N PRO A 164 28.03 -0.37 -14.35
CA PRO A 164 29.07 -0.18 -15.35
C PRO A 164 30.23 -1.15 -15.12
N SER A 165 30.57 -1.91 -16.18
CA SER A 165 31.69 -2.84 -16.15
C SER A 165 33.01 -2.09 -15.99
N PRO A 166 33.94 -2.60 -15.17
CA PRO A 166 35.22 -1.94 -14.97
C PRO A 166 36.10 -2.00 -16.22
N SER A 167 36.99 -1.02 -16.35
CA SER A 167 38.04 -1.00 -17.38
C SER A 167 39.28 -1.82 -16.98
N SER A 168 39.36 -2.29 -15.73
CA SER A 168 40.51 -3.00 -15.16
C SER A 168 40.08 -3.93 -14.01
N ALA A 169 40.72 -5.09 -13.91
CA ALA A 169 40.48 -6.05 -12.83
C ALA A 169 40.81 -5.47 -11.44
N GLY A 170 40.02 -5.83 -10.42
CA GLY A 170 40.22 -5.45 -9.02
C GLY A 170 39.02 -4.75 -8.36
N ALA A 171 39.18 -4.36 -7.10
CA ALA A 171 38.14 -3.72 -6.30
C ALA A 171 37.61 -2.42 -6.94
N GLN A 172 36.29 -2.35 -7.13
CA GLN A 172 35.61 -1.23 -7.77
C GLN A 172 34.88 -0.38 -6.75
N THR A 173 34.98 0.94 -6.90
CA THR A 173 34.23 1.88 -6.06
C THR A 173 33.04 2.42 -6.84
N TYR A 174 31.84 2.29 -6.28
CA TYR A 174 30.62 2.88 -6.83
C TYR A 174 30.03 3.88 -5.84
N LEU A 175 29.64 5.06 -6.33
CA LEU A 175 28.67 5.90 -5.64
C LEU A 175 27.27 5.53 -6.13
N ILE A 176 26.43 5.06 -5.22
CA ILE A 176 25.01 4.81 -5.48
C ILE A 176 24.21 5.92 -4.79
N ALA A 177 23.33 6.58 -5.55
CA ALA A 177 22.42 7.59 -5.03
C ALA A 177 20.97 7.29 -5.43
N LEU A 178 20.04 7.37 -4.47
CA LEU A 178 18.61 7.29 -4.72
C LEU A 178 17.96 8.64 -4.42
N ARG A 179 17.30 9.20 -5.43
CA ARG A 179 16.39 10.34 -5.30
C ARG A 179 14.99 9.79 -5.07
N VAL A 180 14.48 9.90 -3.86
CA VAL A 180 13.16 9.40 -3.47
C VAL A 180 12.16 10.55 -3.54
N TRP A 181 10.95 10.28 -4.03
CA TRP A 181 9.82 11.17 -3.94
C TRP A 181 8.70 10.49 -3.16
N MET A 182 8.23 11.13 -2.11
CA MET A 182 7.04 10.72 -1.35
C MET A 182 5.87 11.63 -1.71
N ASP A 183 4.84 11.05 -2.33
CA ASP A 183 3.60 11.75 -2.63
C ASP A 183 2.87 12.10 -1.32
N PRO A 184 2.29 13.30 -1.18
CA PRO A 184 1.52 13.65 0.01
C PRO A 184 0.33 12.71 0.30
N THR A 185 -0.15 11.97 -0.71
CA THR A 185 -1.18 10.94 -0.55
C THR A 185 -0.72 9.78 0.32
N ASP A 186 0.58 9.47 0.31
CA ASP A 186 1.20 8.38 1.08
C ASP A 186 1.71 8.85 2.45
N ALA A 187 1.38 10.07 2.89
CA ALA A 187 1.78 10.57 4.22
C ALA A 187 1.21 9.71 5.35
N GLY A 188 2.08 9.23 6.25
CA GLY A 188 1.74 8.35 7.35
C GLY A 188 2.79 8.36 8.47
N GLU A 189 2.48 7.71 9.61
CA GLU A 189 3.36 7.75 10.79
C GLU A 189 4.69 6.98 10.60
N ASP A 190 4.65 5.85 9.86
CA ASP A 190 5.82 5.01 9.58
C ASP A 190 6.31 5.12 8.13
N ASN A 191 5.82 6.12 7.41
CA ASN A 191 6.03 6.25 5.97
C ASN A 191 7.23 7.17 5.65
N GLY A 192 7.68 7.08 4.41
CA GLY A 192 8.70 7.87 3.76
C GLY A 192 10.00 7.10 3.56
N GLY A 193 10.52 7.13 2.34
CA GLY A 193 11.87 6.65 2.08
C GLY A 193 11.95 5.17 1.72
N ILE A 194 13.14 4.60 1.94
CA ILE A 194 13.46 3.22 1.58
C ILE A 194 13.12 2.30 2.76
N HIS A 195 12.25 1.32 2.52
CA HIS A 195 11.87 0.32 3.53
C HIS A 195 12.61 -1.00 3.36
N VAL A 196 13.03 -1.34 2.14
CA VAL A 196 13.85 -2.52 1.88
C VAL A 196 15.10 -2.08 1.13
N ALA A 197 16.27 -2.36 1.68
CA ALA A 197 17.55 -1.95 1.09
C ALA A 197 17.75 -2.53 -0.33
N PRO A 198 18.38 -1.78 -1.26
CA PRO A 198 18.86 -2.36 -2.51
C PRO A 198 19.96 -3.37 -2.25
N THR A 199 20.21 -4.25 -3.22
CA THR A 199 21.19 -5.34 -3.10
C THR A 199 22.14 -5.32 -4.28
N VAL A 200 23.44 -5.39 -4.03
CA VAL A 200 24.48 -5.50 -5.08
C VAL A 200 25.02 -6.92 -5.15
N GLY A 201 25.43 -7.36 -6.34
CA GLY A 201 26.00 -8.69 -6.51
C GLY A 201 26.42 -8.99 -7.93
N ASP A 202 26.84 -10.23 -8.15
CA ASP A 202 27.03 -10.79 -9.49
C ASP A 202 25.69 -10.81 -10.22
N ALA A 203 25.70 -10.57 -11.54
CA ALA A 203 24.47 -10.51 -12.34
C ALA A 203 23.61 -11.76 -12.18
N ASP A 204 24.21 -12.96 -12.22
CA ASP A 204 23.49 -14.22 -12.05
C ASP A 204 22.83 -14.34 -10.66
N GLY A 205 23.51 -13.87 -9.62
CA GLY A 205 22.98 -13.85 -8.25
C GLY A 205 21.81 -12.87 -8.11
N ILE A 206 21.94 -11.70 -8.74
CA ILE A 206 20.89 -10.68 -8.78
C ILE A 206 19.67 -11.14 -9.58
N ASP A 207 19.87 -11.87 -10.68
CA ASP A 207 18.78 -12.44 -11.48
C ASP A 207 17.98 -13.48 -10.69
N LEU A 208 18.66 -14.35 -9.93
CA LEU A 208 17.99 -15.28 -9.01
C LEU A 208 17.22 -14.55 -7.91
N LEU A 209 17.82 -13.52 -7.30
CA LEU A 209 17.16 -12.69 -6.30
C LEU A 209 15.92 -12.01 -6.87
N HIS A 210 16.01 -11.46 -8.08
CA HIS A 210 14.91 -10.79 -8.78
C HIS A 210 13.72 -11.73 -8.99
N GLN A 211 13.96 -12.98 -9.41
CA GLN A 211 12.91 -13.99 -9.55
C GLN A 211 12.22 -14.29 -8.21
N VAL A 212 12.98 -14.40 -7.12
CA VAL A 212 12.44 -14.64 -5.77
C VAL A 212 11.59 -13.46 -5.30
N GLN A 213 12.06 -12.23 -5.51
CA GLN A 213 11.34 -11.01 -5.15
C GLN A 213 10.02 -10.86 -5.95
N TRP A 214 10.05 -11.20 -7.25
CA TRP A 214 8.84 -11.23 -8.07
C TRP A 214 7.87 -12.32 -7.64
N LEU A 215 8.36 -13.51 -7.29
CA LEU A 215 7.51 -14.58 -6.78
C LEU A 215 6.79 -14.15 -5.50
N GLN A 216 7.46 -13.44 -4.60
CA GLN A 216 6.83 -12.91 -3.37
C GLN A 216 5.74 -11.87 -3.70
N THR A 217 6.04 -10.93 -4.60
CA THR A 217 5.08 -9.92 -5.09
C THR A 217 3.88 -10.58 -5.77
N PHE A 218 4.11 -11.62 -6.57
CA PHE A 218 3.05 -12.39 -7.22
C PHE A 218 2.16 -13.10 -6.20
N LYS A 219 2.75 -13.81 -5.23
CA LYS A 219 2.00 -14.52 -4.18
C LYS A 219 1.09 -13.58 -3.39
N GLY A 220 1.54 -12.37 -3.09
CA GLY A 220 0.75 -11.39 -2.34
C GLY A 220 -0.54 -10.94 -3.03
N TYR A 221 -0.53 -10.80 -4.36
CA TYR A 221 -1.67 -10.27 -5.12
C TYR A 221 -2.37 -11.29 -6.03
N VAL A 222 -1.94 -12.56 -6.07
CA VAL A 222 -2.56 -13.56 -6.95
C VAL A 222 -4.05 -13.76 -6.67
N VAL A 223 -4.45 -13.67 -5.40
CA VAL A 223 -5.85 -13.78 -5.01
C VAL A 223 -6.66 -12.59 -5.53
N ASP A 224 -6.08 -11.38 -5.49
CA ASP A 224 -6.66 -10.15 -6.05
C ASP A 224 -6.82 -10.21 -7.59
N ALA A 225 -6.10 -11.11 -8.27
CA ALA A 225 -6.28 -11.38 -9.71
C ALA A 225 -7.37 -12.42 -9.99
N ILE A 226 -7.49 -13.44 -9.15
CA ILE A 226 -8.44 -14.56 -9.35
C ILE A 226 -9.86 -14.19 -8.89
N GLU A 227 -10.01 -13.49 -7.76
CA GLU A 227 -11.31 -13.11 -7.21
C GLU A 227 -12.18 -12.28 -8.18
N PRO A 228 -11.67 -11.26 -8.89
CA PRO A 228 -12.44 -10.55 -9.91
C PRO A 228 -13.08 -11.47 -10.95
N ILE A 229 -12.35 -12.50 -11.40
CA ILE A 229 -12.86 -13.46 -12.39
C ILE A 229 -14.05 -14.22 -11.78
N ALA A 230 -13.94 -14.68 -10.54
CA ALA A 230 -15.04 -15.35 -9.85
C ALA A 230 -16.25 -14.43 -9.66
N PHE A 231 -16.06 -13.16 -9.30
CA PHE A 231 -17.14 -12.19 -9.19
C PHE A 231 -17.83 -11.90 -10.52
N VAL A 232 -17.07 -11.81 -11.62
CA VAL A 232 -17.63 -11.66 -12.97
C VAL A 232 -18.45 -12.89 -13.36
N LEU A 233 -17.95 -14.10 -13.10
CA LEU A 233 -18.69 -15.34 -13.36
C LEU A 233 -20.00 -15.40 -12.56
N LEU A 234 -19.97 -15.02 -11.28
CA LEU A 234 -21.17 -14.90 -10.45
C LEU A 234 -22.13 -13.85 -11.01
N ALA A 235 -21.63 -12.71 -11.50
CA ALA A 235 -22.45 -11.69 -12.13
C ALA A 235 -23.13 -12.20 -13.41
N LEU A 236 -22.41 -12.95 -14.25
CA LEU A 236 -22.96 -13.61 -15.44
C LEU A 236 -24.07 -14.61 -15.08
N MET A 237 -23.91 -15.38 -14.00
CA MET A 237 -24.98 -16.25 -13.50
C MET A 237 -26.20 -15.46 -13.04
N VAL A 238 -26.00 -14.30 -12.39
CA VAL A 238 -27.09 -13.39 -12.01
C VAL A 238 -27.77 -12.80 -13.25
N PHE A 239 -27.02 -12.42 -14.29
CA PHE A 239 -27.60 -11.95 -15.56
C PHE A 239 -28.43 -13.03 -16.25
N ALA A 240 -27.96 -14.27 -16.29
CA ALA A 240 -28.74 -15.40 -16.80
C ALA A 240 -30.03 -15.59 -16.00
N LEU A 241 -29.97 -15.50 -14.66
CA LEU A 241 -31.14 -15.56 -13.80
C LEU A 241 -32.13 -14.41 -14.07
N ILE A 242 -31.63 -13.20 -14.35
CA ILE A 242 -32.45 -12.04 -14.73
C ILE A 242 -33.09 -12.29 -16.10
N ALA A 243 -32.34 -12.72 -17.11
CA ALA A 243 -32.83 -12.95 -18.47
C ALA A 243 -33.91 -14.04 -18.55
N CYS A 244 -33.85 -15.05 -17.67
CA CYS A 244 -34.92 -16.03 -17.52
C CYS A 244 -36.21 -15.46 -16.88
N ARG A 245 -36.23 -14.18 -16.50
CA ARG A 245 -37.34 -13.47 -15.83
C ARG A 245 -37.61 -12.11 -16.50
N THR A 246 -38.80 -11.54 -16.27
CA THR A 246 -39.18 -10.17 -16.67
C THR A 246 -39.10 -9.13 -15.54
N HIS A 247 -38.61 -9.49 -14.33
CA HIS A 247 -38.59 -8.57 -13.18
C HIS A 247 -37.17 -8.37 -12.60
N ASP A 248 -36.77 -7.11 -12.54
CA ASP A 248 -35.41 -6.56 -12.32
C ASP A 248 -34.77 -6.72 -10.93
N ALA A 249 -35.25 -7.65 -10.10
CA ALA A 249 -34.93 -7.68 -8.67
C ALA A 249 -33.45 -7.95 -8.30
N TYR A 250 -32.57 -8.27 -9.26
CA TYR A 250 -31.17 -8.63 -9.00
C TYR A 250 -30.14 -7.73 -9.70
N ARG A 251 -30.56 -6.64 -10.37
CA ARG A 251 -29.63 -5.75 -11.09
C ARG A 251 -28.54 -5.19 -10.18
N TRP A 252 -28.89 -4.79 -8.96
CA TRP A 252 -27.93 -4.29 -7.98
C TRP A 252 -26.95 -5.35 -7.49
N LEU A 253 -27.34 -6.63 -7.43
CA LEU A 253 -26.42 -7.71 -7.08
C LEU A 253 -25.38 -7.91 -8.19
N ALA A 254 -25.79 -7.92 -9.46
CA ALA A 254 -24.86 -7.98 -10.58
C ALA A 254 -23.93 -6.75 -10.60
N ALA A 255 -24.47 -5.55 -10.40
CA ALA A 255 -23.66 -4.33 -10.31
C ALA A 255 -22.66 -4.37 -9.14
N ALA A 256 -23.08 -4.85 -7.97
CA ALA A 256 -22.22 -4.96 -6.79
C ALA A 256 -21.07 -5.97 -7.01
N LEU A 257 -21.33 -7.09 -7.67
CA LEU A 257 -20.31 -8.07 -8.04
C LEU A 257 -19.29 -7.49 -9.03
N LEU A 258 -19.75 -6.79 -10.06
CA LEU A 258 -18.86 -6.17 -11.06
C LEU A 258 -18.04 -5.02 -10.46
N LEU A 259 -18.65 -4.19 -9.60
CA LEU A 259 -17.95 -3.12 -8.89
C LEU A 259 -16.92 -3.68 -7.90
N LEU A 260 -17.20 -4.81 -7.27
CA LEU A 260 -16.25 -5.47 -6.39
C LEU A 260 -15.10 -6.09 -7.20
N ALA A 261 -15.40 -6.73 -8.33
CA ALA A 261 -14.39 -7.22 -9.26
C ALA A 261 -13.46 -6.09 -9.72
N LEU A 262 -14.04 -4.94 -10.10
CA LEU A 262 -13.29 -3.77 -10.54
C LEU A 262 -12.44 -3.18 -9.40
N LEU A 263 -12.95 -3.13 -8.17
CA LEU A 263 -12.18 -2.69 -7.01
C LEU A 263 -10.97 -3.59 -6.75
N ARG A 264 -11.13 -4.91 -6.85
CA ARG A 264 -10.07 -5.88 -6.57
C ARG A 264 -9.02 -5.92 -7.68
N VAL A 265 -9.41 -5.89 -8.95
CA VAL A 265 -8.45 -5.91 -10.08
C VAL A 265 -7.54 -4.68 -10.12
N ASN A 266 -7.98 -3.53 -9.58
CA ASN A 266 -7.14 -2.33 -9.49
C ASN A 266 -5.85 -2.57 -8.67
N GLN A 267 -5.88 -3.46 -7.66
CA GLN A 267 -4.69 -3.82 -6.89
C GLN A 267 -3.63 -4.44 -7.80
N VAL A 268 -4.04 -5.42 -8.59
CA VAL A 268 -3.18 -6.13 -9.54
C VAL A 268 -2.63 -5.19 -10.60
N LEU A 269 -3.51 -4.33 -11.16
CA LEU A 269 -3.09 -3.35 -12.15
C LEU A 269 -2.08 -2.35 -11.59
N PHE A 270 -2.19 -1.95 -10.33
CA PHE A 270 -1.25 -1.01 -9.71
C PHE A 270 0.07 -1.68 -9.30
N TYR A 271 0.03 -2.84 -8.65
CA TYR A 271 1.24 -3.46 -8.08
C TYR A 271 2.02 -4.35 -9.05
N TRP A 272 1.41 -4.88 -10.11
CA TRP A 272 2.13 -5.70 -11.10
C TRP A 272 2.50 -4.92 -12.37
N THR A 273 1.84 -3.81 -12.67
CA THR A 273 1.94 -3.15 -13.98
C THR A 273 2.07 -1.64 -13.87
N ASP A 274 2.35 -0.99 -15.00
CA ASP A 274 2.37 0.48 -15.14
C ASP A 274 1.04 1.04 -15.68
N PHE A 275 -0.05 0.25 -15.70
CA PHE A 275 -1.33 0.70 -16.24
C PHE A 275 -1.97 1.82 -15.42
N LEU A 276 -1.73 1.85 -14.11
CA LEU A 276 -2.29 2.84 -13.20
C LEU A 276 -1.17 3.59 -12.48
N SER A 277 -1.17 4.92 -12.58
CA SER A 277 -0.41 5.75 -11.66
C SER A 277 -1.08 5.77 -10.28
N LEU A 278 -0.33 6.11 -9.23
CA LEU A 278 -0.81 6.21 -7.86
C LEU A 278 -2.05 7.10 -7.76
N ARG A 279 -2.03 8.26 -8.43
CA ARG A 279 -3.17 9.19 -8.47
C ARG A 279 -4.41 8.56 -9.11
N SER A 280 -4.25 7.88 -10.24
CA SER A 280 -5.37 7.21 -10.93
C SER A 280 -5.92 6.06 -10.09
N TYR A 281 -5.04 5.29 -9.46
CA TYR A 281 -5.39 4.20 -8.55
C TYR A 281 -6.14 4.72 -7.30
N ASP A 282 -5.67 5.80 -6.67
CA ASP A 282 -6.34 6.42 -5.52
C ASP A 282 -7.72 6.96 -5.90
N ILE A 283 -7.86 7.69 -7.02
CA ILE A 283 -9.16 8.18 -7.50
C ILE A 283 -10.12 7.00 -7.75
N ALA A 284 -9.67 6.00 -8.51
CA ALA A 284 -10.49 4.85 -8.87
C ALA A 284 -10.96 4.11 -7.62
N THR A 285 -10.05 3.77 -6.72
CA THR A 285 -10.38 2.94 -5.56
C THR A 285 -11.04 3.73 -4.43
N THR A 286 -10.45 4.84 -3.99
CA THR A 286 -10.84 5.51 -2.75
C THR A 286 -11.98 6.51 -2.92
N VAL A 287 -12.03 7.21 -4.05
CA VAL A 287 -13.05 8.22 -4.34
C VAL A 287 -14.28 7.60 -5.03
N ILE A 288 -14.09 6.64 -5.94
CA ILE A 288 -15.16 6.11 -6.79
C ILE A 288 -15.62 4.72 -6.32
N LEU A 289 -14.76 3.72 -6.37
CA LEU A 289 -15.18 2.31 -6.25
C LEU A 289 -15.59 1.93 -4.83
N LYS A 290 -14.90 2.41 -3.79
CA LYS A 290 -15.30 2.15 -2.38
C LYS A 290 -16.73 2.61 -2.07
N PRO A 291 -17.13 3.88 -2.29
CA PRO A 291 -18.50 4.31 -2.02
C PRO A 291 -19.55 3.64 -2.91
N LEU A 292 -19.24 3.41 -4.20
CA LEU A 292 -20.15 2.70 -5.10
C LEU A 292 -20.36 1.24 -4.67
N ASN A 293 -19.32 0.57 -4.19
CA ASN A 293 -19.45 -0.78 -3.62
C ASN A 293 -20.35 -0.79 -2.38
N LEU A 294 -20.14 0.14 -1.43
CA LEU A 294 -21.01 0.26 -0.25
C LEU A 294 -22.48 0.46 -0.66
N ALA A 295 -22.73 1.35 -1.61
CA ALA A 295 -24.07 1.64 -2.12
C ALA A 295 -24.69 0.41 -2.82
N ALA A 296 -23.98 -0.18 -3.77
CA ALA A 296 -24.46 -1.29 -4.58
C ALA A 296 -24.74 -2.54 -3.74
N TRP A 297 -23.85 -2.91 -2.82
CA TRP A 297 -24.08 -4.05 -1.92
C TRP A 297 -25.25 -3.80 -0.96
N THR A 298 -25.38 -2.59 -0.42
CA THR A 298 -26.52 -2.24 0.45
C THR A 298 -27.85 -2.33 -0.31
N LEU A 299 -27.89 -1.85 -1.56
CA LEU A 299 -29.06 -1.96 -2.43
C LEU A 299 -29.34 -3.42 -2.84
N ALA A 300 -28.30 -4.20 -3.13
CA ALA A 300 -28.41 -5.61 -3.48
C ALA A 300 -29.08 -6.41 -2.37
N TRP A 301 -28.65 -6.22 -1.11
CA TRP A 301 -29.27 -6.91 0.03
C TRP A 301 -30.67 -6.40 0.34
N ARG A 302 -30.92 -5.09 0.21
CA ARG A 302 -32.28 -4.53 0.31
C ARG A 302 -33.24 -5.24 -0.65
N ASP A 303 -32.84 -5.41 -1.90
CA ASP A 303 -33.68 -6.02 -2.94
C ASP A 303 -33.78 -7.54 -2.74
N TRP A 304 -32.69 -8.20 -2.35
CA TRP A 304 -32.66 -9.63 -2.04
C TRP A 304 -33.62 -10.01 -0.91
N PHE A 305 -33.65 -9.20 0.16
CA PHE A 305 -34.56 -9.36 1.30
C PHE A 305 -35.96 -8.75 1.06
N ARG A 306 -36.24 -8.28 -0.16
CA ARG A 306 -37.55 -7.73 -0.57
C ARG A 306 -38.00 -6.55 0.31
N LEU A 307 -37.05 -5.70 0.69
CA LEU A 307 -37.30 -4.47 1.45
C LEU A 307 -37.65 -3.28 0.55
N SER A 308 -38.03 -3.52 -0.71
CA SER A 308 -38.43 -2.51 -1.70
C SER A 308 -39.63 -1.66 -1.27
N LYS A 309 -40.38 -2.10 -0.25
CA LYS A 309 -41.45 -1.30 0.38
C LYS A 309 -40.98 -0.02 1.06
N TYR A 310 -39.66 0.15 1.25
CA TYR A 310 -39.05 1.34 1.83
C TYR A 310 -38.33 2.16 0.75
N PRO A 311 -39.05 2.98 -0.04
CA PRO A 311 -38.45 3.74 -1.15
C PRO A 311 -37.42 4.77 -0.66
N TRP A 312 -37.59 5.29 0.57
CA TRP A 312 -36.68 6.24 1.20
C TRP A 312 -35.25 5.70 1.32
N LEU A 313 -35.07 4.37 1.43
CA LEU A 313 -33.74 3.75 1.51
C LEU A 313 -32.89 4.03 0.28
N ARG A 314 -33.51 4.08 -0.91
CA ARG A 314 -32.77 4.39 -2.14
C ARG A 314 -32.22 5.81 -2.10
N GLN A 315 -33.01 6.76 -1.61
CA GLN A 315 -32.63 8.16 -1.52
C GLN A 315 -31.53 8.35 -0.47
N VAL A 316 -31.66 7.73 0.70
CA VAL A 316 -30.64 7.78 1.75
C VAL A 316 -29.31 7.19 1.28
N ILE A 317 -29.32 6.00 0.67
CA ILE A 317 -28.11 5.39 0.09
C ILE A 317 -27.50 6.31 -0.99
N GLY A 318 -28.33 6.90 -1.86
CA GLY A 318 -27.86 7.84 -2.87
C GLY A 318 -27.17 9.07 -2.26
N VAL A 319 -27.80 9.72 -1.28
CA VAL A 319 -27.23 10.89 -0.58
C VAL A 319 -25.93 10.53 0.13
N LEU A 320 -25.90 9.42 0.89
CA LEU A 320 -24.68 8.96 1.56
C LEU A 320 -23.55 8.68 0.56
N THR A 321 -23.86 8.11 -0.61
CA THR A 321 -22.86 7.89 -1.67
C THR A 321 -22.28 9.20 -2.18
N VAL A 322 -23.13 10.19 -2.48
CA VAL A 322 -22.68 11.49 -2.99
C VAL A 322 -21.84 12.22 -1.95
N VAL A 323 -22.28 12.25 -0.69
CA VAL A 323 -21.52 12.85 0.41
C VAL A 323 -20.17 12.16 0.55
N TYR A 324 -20.11 10.83 0.51
CA TYR A 324 -18.84 10.10 0.55
C TYR A 324 -17.93 10.57 -0.58
N VAL A 325 -18.37 10.49 -1.84
CA VAL A 325 -17.54 10.81 -3.01
C VAL A 325 -16.98 12.24 -2.93
N VAL A 326 -17.84 13.21 -2.59
CA VAL A 326 -17.45 14.62 -2.49
C VAL A 326 -16.39 14.82 -1.42
N PHE A 327 -16.61 14.33 -0.20
CA PHE A 327 -15.66 14.52 0.89
C PHE A 327 -14.40 13.67 0.73
N ALA A 328 -14.50 12.47 0.16
CA ALA A 328 -13.33 11.66 -0.20
C ALA A 328 -12.43 12.39 -1.19
N MET A 329 -13.00 13.09 -2.17
CA MET A 329 -12.23 13.91 -3.12
C MET A 329 -11.63 15.16 -2.45
N ILE A 330 -12.42 15.89 -1.65
CA ILE A 330 -11.96 17.10 -0.94
C ILE A 330 -10.80 16.80 0.02
N GLY A 331 -10.82 15.64 0.67
CA GLY A 331 -9.78 15.22 1.61
C GLY A 331 -8.45 14.81 0.96
N ARG A 332 -8.35 14.81 -0.39
CA ARG A 332 -7.13 14.36 -1.07
C ARG A 332 -6.13 15.49 -1.32
N PRO A 333 -4.84 15.26 -1.03
CA PRO A 333 -3.80 16.28 -1.22
C PRO A 333 -3.69 16.78 -2.66
N TRP A 334 -3.88 15.91 -3.66
CA TRP A 334 -3.83 16.30 -5.07
C TRP A 334 -5.04 17.11 -5.54
N PHE A 335 -6.16 17.13 -4.78
CA PHE A 335 -7.35 17.92 -5.11
C PHE A 335 -7.25 19.34 -4.59
N ALA A 336 -6.77 19.49 -3.35
CA ALA A 336 -6.54 20.79 -2.74
C ALA A 336 -5.15 20.83 -2.07
N PRO A 337 -4.06 21.01 -2.85
CA PRO A 337 -2.69 20.98 -2.33
C PRO A 337 -2.40 22.08 -1.30
N GLU A 338 -3.07 23.23 -1.44
CA GLU A 338 -2.94 24.38 -0.54
C GLU A 338 -3.88 24.30 0.66
N ALA A 339 -4.71 23.25 0.75
CA ALA A 339 -5.66 23.14 1.85
C ALA A 339 -4.95 23.00 3.19
N THR A 340 -5.48 23.69 4.19
CA THR A 340 -5.02 23.50 5.57
C THR A 340 -5.27 22.05 6.01
N HIS A 341 -4.42 21.54 6.90
CA HIS A 341 -4.60 20.24 7.57
C HIS A 341 -6.01 20.07 8.16
N GLY A 342 -6.68 21.17 8.54
CA GLY A 342 -8.05 21.17 9.04
C GLY A 342 -9.10 20.72 8.01
N LEU A 343 -8.97 21.07 6.74
CA LEU A 343 -9.93 20.66 5.70
C LEU A 343 -9.88 19.14 5.48
N LYS A 344 -8.67 18.58 5.39
CA LYS A 344 -8.45 17.13 5.29
C LYS A 344 -9.07 16.40 6.48
N LEU A 345 -8.80 16.87 7.70
CA LEU A 345 -9.36 16.28 8.92
C LEU A 345 -10.89 16.27 8.92
N VAL A 346 -11.52 17.39 8.55
CA VAL A 346 -13.00 17.48 8.46
C VAL A 346 -13.53 16.51 7.40
N ALA A 347 -12.88 16.44 6.24
CA ALA A 347 -13.28 15.52 5.18
C ALA A 347 -13.19 14.05 5.61
N ASP A 348 -12.10 13.67 6.28
CA ASP A 348 -11.91 12.31 6.80
C ASP A 348 -12.95 11.94 7.87
N ILE A 349 -13.28 12.87 8.78
CA ILE A 349 -14.35 12.69 9.79
C ILE A 349 -15.71 12.47 9.11
N VAL A 350 -16.05 13.27 8.09
CA VAL A 350 -17.32 13.12 7.36
C VAL A 350 -17.38 11.77 6.65
N VAL A 351 -16.31 11.37 5.96
CA VAL A 351 -16.23 10.06 5.30
C VAL A 351 -16.40 8.93 6.32
N GLN A 352 -15.72 8.99 7.46
CA GLN A 352 -15.86 8.01 8.53
C GLN A 352 -17.30 7.94 9.07
N GLY A 353 -17.94 9.09 9.32
CA GLY A 353 -19.34 9.15 9.74
C GLY A 353 -20.32 8.54 8.73
N VAL A 354 -20.09 8.78 7.44
CA VAL A 354 -20.87 8.15 6.36
C VAL A 354 -20.66 6.64 6.32
N ARG A 355 -19.43 6.16 6.51
CA ARG A 355 -19.15 4.71 6.55
C ARG A 355 -19.81 4.02 7.73
N LEU A 356 -19.80 4.63 8.92
CA LEU A 356 -20.52 4.12 10.09
C LEU A 356 -22.04 4.09 9.86
N SER A 357 -22.58 5.11 9.17
CA SER A 357 -23.98 5.15 8.76
C SER A 357 -24.32 4.00 7.81
N TYR A 358 -23.44 3.71 6.84
CA TYR A 358 -23.57 2.53 5.97
C TYR A 358 -23.53 1.22 6.77
N ALA A 359 -22.59 1.08 7.71
CA ALA A 359 -22.49 -0.12 8.55
C ALA A 359 -23.77 -0.36 9.36
N ALA A 360 -24.30 0.67 10.01
CA ALA A 360 -25.54 0.61 10.75
C ALA A 360 -26.73 0.23 9.84
N LEU A 361 -26.83 0.86 8.67
CA LEU A 361 -27.87 0.56 7.70
C LEU A 361 -27.78 -0.88 7.17
N TYR A 362 -26.56 -1.34 6.90
CA TYR A 362 -26.29 -2.68 6.40
C TYR A 362 -26.67 -3.76 7.42
N LEU A 363 -26.28 -3.58 8.70
CA LEU A 363 -26.70 -4.43 9.81
C LEU A 363 -28.22 -4.46 9.98
N TRP A 364 -28.87 -3.29 9.90
CA TRP A 364 -30.32 -3.18 10.01
C TRP A 364 -31.05 -3.92 8.88
N ILE A 365 -30.58 -3.81 7.63
CA ILE A 365 -31.11 -4.56 6.48
C ILE A 365 -30.99 -6.07 6.69
N MET A 366 -29.84 -6.55 7.18
CA MET A 366 -29.65 -7.97 7.50
C MET A 366 -30.61 -8.44 8.60
N GLY A 367 -30.74 -7.68 9.69
CA GLY A 367 -31.66 -8.01 10.79
C GLY A 367 -33.12 -8.12 10.34
N LEU A 368 -33.59 -7.15 9.53
CA LEU A 368 -34.92 -7.23 8.94
C LEU A 368 -35.08 -8.42 7.98
N GLY A 369 -34.03 -8.78 7.25
CA GLY A 369 -34.00 -9.95 6.37
C GLY A 369 -34.24 -11.26 7.13
N VAL A 370 -33.56 -11.44 8.27
CA VAL A 370 -33.75 -12.60 9.16
C VAL A 370 -35.19 -12.66 9.67
N ILE A 371 -35.67 -11.56 10.26
CA ILE A 371 -36.99 -11.50 10.92
C ILE A 371 -38.12 -11.79 9.93
N ARG A 372 -38.02 -11.31 8.69
CA ARG A 372 -39.12 -11.41 7.71
C ARG A 372 -39.18 -12.69 6.93
N LEU A 373 -38.03 -13.25 6.53
CA LEU A 373 -38.04 -14.38 5.61
C LEU A 373 -38.06 -15.73 6.34
N ALA A 374 -37.61 -15.81 7.60
CA ALA A 374 -37.67 -16.99 8.48
C ALA A 374 -37.50 -18.35 7.75
N LYS A 375 -36.61 -18.39 6.76
CA LYS A 375 -36.37 -19.53 5.86
C LYS A 375 -34.88 -19.89 5.91
N PRO A 376 -34.51 -21.18 5.74
CA PRO A 376 -33.11 -21.60 5.69
C PRO A 376 -32.27 -20.79 4.69
N SER A 377 -32.84 -20.45 3.52
CA SER A 377 -32.16 -19.64 2.50
C SER A 377 -31.94 -18.18 2.89
N ALA A 378 -32.68 -17.65 3.87
CA ALA A 378 -32.46 -16.31 4.40
C ALA A 378 -31.23 -16.26 5.30
N TYR A 379 -31.00 -17.30 6.11
CA TYR A 379 -29.79 -17.40 6.95
C TYR A 379 -28.52 -17.50 6.11
N LEU A 380 -28.54 -18.32 5.05
CA LEU A 380 -27.42 -18.40 4.11
C LEU A 380 -27.15 -17.05 3.42
N ALA A 381 -28.20 -16.30 3.06
CA ALA A 381 -28.05 -14.98 2.47
C ALA A 381 -27.48 -13.94 3.44
N VAL A 382 -27.86 -14.01 4.73
CA VAL A 382 -27.29 -13.15 5.77
C VAL A 382 -25.83 -13.52 6.02
N LEU A 383 -25.49 -14.80 6.03
CA LEU A 383 -24.09 -15.24 6.11
C LEU A 383 -23.28 -14.71 4.92
N SER A 384 -23.80 -14.77 3.69
CA SER A 384 -23.18 -14.14 2.52
C SER A 384 -23.02 -12.63 2.69
N ALA A 385 -24.04 -11.94 3.21
CA ALA A 385 -24.00 -10.51 3.45
C ALA A 385 -22.96 -10.12 4.51
N LEU A 386 -22.82 -10.93 5.58
CA LEU A 386 -21.78 -10.76 6.59
C LEU A 386 -20.39 -10.96 5.99
N LEU A 387 -20.18 -12.05 5.23
CA LEU A 387 -18.89 -12.34 4.61
C LEU A 387 -18.44 -11.24 3.65
N VAL A 388 -19.31 -10.74 2.77
CA VAL A 388 -18.93 -9.62 1.90
C VAL A 388 -18.75 -8.32 2.70
N GLY A 389 -19.53 -8.14 3.76
CA GLY A 389 -19.43 -7.03 4.70
C GLY A 389 -18.07 -6.93 5.39
N ILE A 390 -17.40 -8.06 5.67
CA ILE A 390 -16.05 -8.11 6.25
C ILE A 390 -15.04 -7.33 5.39
N GLY A 391 -15.16 -7.43 4.06
CA GLY A 391 -14.30 -6.67 3.15
C GLY A 391 -14.76 -5.22 2.95
N LEU A 392 -16.08 -4.96 2.88
CA LEU A 392 -16.63 -3.62 2.68
C LEU A 392 -16.33 -2.67 3.87
N PHE A 393 -16.38 -3.21 5.08
CA PHE A 393 -16.18 -2.48 6.33
C PHE A 393 -14.81 -2.75 6.96
N ALA A 394 -13.79 -2.95 6.12
CA ALA A 394 -12.47 -3.33 6.60
C ALA A 394 -11.84 -2.26 7.51
N THR A 395 -12.06 -0.99 7.22
CA THR A 395 -11.59 0.14 8.04
C THR A 395 -12.19 0.12 9.45
N GLU A 396 -13.49 -0.14 9.56
CA GLU A 396 -14.21 -0.20 10.83
C GLU A 396 -13.72 -1.38 11.68
N LEU A 397 -13.51 -2.54 11.05
CA LEU A 397 -12.98 -3.71 11.74
C LEU A 397 -11.55 -3.50 12.24
N ASN A 398 -10.71 -2.79 11.48
CA ASN A 398 -9.37 -2.43 11.93
C ASN A 398 -9.41 -1.48 13.14
N ALA A 399 -10.35 -0.53 13.15
CA ALA A 399 -10.57 0.36 14.30
C ALA A 399 -11.05 -0.38 15.56
N LEU A 400 -11.65 -1.58 15.40
CA LEU A 400 -11.99 -2.49 16.50
C LEU A 400 -10.82 -3.39 16.93
N GLY A 401 -9.63 -3.21 16.37
CA GLY A 401 -8.43 -3.99 16.70
C GLY A 401 -8.37 -5.35 16.01
N ILE A 402 -9.24 -5.63 15.03
CA ILE A 402 -9.17 -6.87 14.25
C ILE A 402 -8.11 -6.69 13.16
N PRO A 403 -7.06 -7.54 13.10
CA PRO A 403 -6.03 -7.44 12.08
C PRO A 403 -6.62 -7.46 10.66
N GLY A 404 -6.04 -6.62 9.79
CA GLY A 404 -6.43 -6.54 8.39
C GLY A 404 -5.79 -7.63 7.53
N ILE A 405 -4.58 -8.07 7.89
CA ILE A 405 -3.74 -9.00 7.13
C ILE A 405 -3.07 -9.96 8.12
N TRP A 406 -2.96 -11.23 7.75
CA TRP A 406 -2.18 -12.25 8.44
C TRP A 406 -1.07 -12.77 7.53
N PHE A 407 -0.01 -13.33 8.10
CA PHE A 407 1.17 -13.77 7.35
C PHE A 407 1.43 -15.29 7.47
N PRO A 408 0.48 -16.17 7.06
CA PRO A 408 0.74 -17.60 7.05
C PRO A 408 1.96 -17.91 6.16
N TYR A 409 2.97 -18.57 6.74
CA TYR A 409 4.22 -18.89 6.05
C TYR A 409 4.94 -17.67 5.43
N GLY A 410 4.79 -16.48 6.03
CA GLY A 410 5.44 -15.26 5.57
C GLY A 410 4.81 -14.61 4.31
N THR A 411 3.61 -15.04 3.90
CA THR A 411 2.86 -14.39 2.81
C THR A 411 1.68 -13.63 3.38
N GLY A 412 1.54 -12.36 3.06
CA GLY A 412 0.39 -11.55 3.46
C GLY A 412 -0.91 -12.02 2.83
N VAL A 413 -1.91 -12.30 3.67
CA VAL A 413 -3.26 -12.70 3.27
C VAL A 413 -4.26 -11.80 3.98
N ALA A 414 -4.99 -11.01 3.20
CA ALA A 414 -5.94 -10.05 3.71
C ALA A 414 -7.20 -10.72 4.25
N ARG A 415 -7.81 -10.12 5.28
CA ARG A 415 -9.09 -10.53 5.86
C ARG A 415 -10.20 -10.65 4.81
N GLY A 416 -10.21 -9.73 3.86
CA GLY A 416 -11.14 -9.78 2.73
C GLY A 416 -11.00 -11.08 1.92
N GLN A 417 -9.77 -11.53 1.65
CA GLN A 417 -9.50 -12.74 0.87
C GLN A 417 -10.06 -13.99 1.57
N TYR A 418 -9.85 -14.13 2.89
CA TYR A 418 -10.45 -15.23 3.65
C TYR A 418 -11.98 -15.19 3.61
N ALA A 419 -12.58 -14.02 3.79
CA ALA A 419 -14.03 -13.88 3.75
C ALA A 419 -14.59 -14.18 2.35
N TYR A 420 -13.90 -13.75 1.30
CA TYR A 420 -14.31 -13.95 -0.09
C TYR A 420 -14.16 -15.40 -0.55
N ALA A 421 -13.14 -16.11 -0.08
CA ALA A 421 -12.98 -17.54 -0.31
C ALA A 421 -14.20 -18.37 0.15
N VAL A 422 -14.86 -17.96 1.23
CA VAL A 422 -16.11 -18.58 1.71
C VAL A 422 -17.35 -17.98 1.04
N PHE A 423 -17.35 -16.67 0.81
CA PHE A 423 -18.47 -15.95 0.20
C PHE A 423 -18.78 -16.42 -1.22
N ILE A 424 -17.76 -16.60 -2.07
CA ILE A 424 -17.91 -16.98 -3.47
C ILE A 424 -18.69 -18.30 -3.64
N PRO A 425 -18.29 -19.44 -3.03
CA PRO A 425 -19.03 -20.68 -3.15
C PRO A 425 -20.41 -20.60 -2.49
N LEU A 426 -20.56 -19.86 -1.39
CA LEU A 426 -21.85 -19.69 -0.74
C LEU A 426 -22.84 -18.92 -1.63
N LEU A 427 -22.40 -17.84 -2.27
CA LEU A 427 -23.24 -17.07 -3.19
C LEU A 427 -23.55 -17.87 -4.45
N PHE A 428 -22.57 -18.62 -4.97
CA PHE A 428 -22.79 -19.57 -6.08
C PHE A 428 -23.94 -20.52 -5.77
N LEU A 429 -23.92 -21.17 -4.60
CA LEU A 429 -24.98 -22.08 -4.15
C LEU A 429 -26.33 -21.36 -4.04
N LEU A 430 -26.36 -20.14 -3.48
CA LEU A 430 -27.59 -19.35 -3.38
C LEU A 430 -28.20 -19.02 -4.74
N ILE A 431 -27.38 -18.63 -5.72
CA ILE A 431 -27.82 -18.35 -7.08
C ILE A 431 -28.34 -19.65 -7.72
N LEU A 432 -27.60 -20.75 -7.60
CA LEU A 432 -27.98 -22.06 -8.15
C LEU A 432 -29.29 -22.59 -7.57
N MET A 433 -29.45 -22.53 -6.24
CA MET A 433 -30.69 -22.94 -5.56
C MET A 433 -31.89 -22.13 -6.06
N ARG A 434 -31.71 -20.82 -6.30
CA ARG A 434 -32.77 -20.01 -6.91
C ARG A 434 -33.05 -20.46 -8.34
N SER A 435 -32.03 -20.63 -9.18
CA SER A 435 -32.17 -21.09 -10.57
C SER A 435 -32.94 -22.42 -10.67
N VAL A 436 -32.59 -23.42 -9.85
CA VAL A 436 -33.29 -24.72 -9.81
C VAL A 436 -34.74 -24.58 -9.32
N SER A 437 -34.96 -23.77 -8.29
CA SER A 437 -36.32 -23.50 -7.78
C SER A 437 -37.22 -22.87 -8.84
N TYR A 438 -36.65 -22.11 -9.78
CA TYR A 438 -37.39 -21.55 -10.92
C TYR A 438 -37.62 -22.59 -12.02
N ALA A 439 -36.62 -23.39 -12.35
CA ALA A 439 -36.76 -24.46 -13.35
C ALA A 439 -37.86 -25.46 -12.98
N ARG A 440 -38.04 -25.75 -11.67
CA ARG A 440 -39.10 -26.63 -11.16
C ARG A 440 -40.51 -26.00 -11.11
N ARG A 441 -40.63 -24.69 -11.32
CA ARG A 441 -41.91 -23.94 -11.28
C ARG A 441 -42.48 -23.66 -12.67
N LYS A 442 -41.67 -23.81 -13.72
CA LYS A 442 -42.13 -23.97 -15.10
C LYS A 442 -42.44 -25.44 -15.31
#